data_AF-A0A350W4L5-F1
#
_entry.id   AF-A0A350W4L5-F1
#
_cell.length_a   1.000
_cell.length_b   1.000
_cell.length_c   1.000
_cell.angle_alpha   90.00
_cell.angle_beta   90.00
_cell.angle_gamma   90.00
#
_symmetry.space_group_name_H-M   'P 1'
#
loop_
_entity.id
_entity.type
_entity.pdbx_description
1 polymer ?
#
loop_
_entity_poly.entity_id
_entity_poly.type
_entity_poly.pdbx_seq_one_letter_code
_entity_poly.pdbx_strand_id
1 'polypeptide(L)'
;MFSYNRFFFSGILFVKYQEWVQRPHIIFDAGRIIKINPSAIKVIKKTSESKFVFTTYSDEKSEAEPFLWNGKKIRFDVGNSIAMRGENGNNIITIDLTKYDYIGRIHVIQLVIDNSASKGLAVLVRLRATSRRSMLLIYDPAAKLLYQELLYRNKNGNMMNINTDATGKEYLYLDIESPILYSSNTK
;
A
#
# COMPACT_ATOMS: atom_id res chain seq x y z
N MET A 1 54.69 -20.84 16.27
CA MET A 1 53.88 -21.29 15.11
C MET A 1 52.50 -20.66 15.29
N PHE A 2 52.12 -19.74 14.40
CA PHE A 2 50.98 -18.84 14.59
C PHE A 2 49.63 -19.52 14.32
N SER A 3 48.65 -19.05 15.09
CA SER A 3 47.22 -19.35 15.15
C SER A 3 46.49 -19.35 13.79
N TYR A 4 45.54 -20.26 13.62
CA TYR A 4 44.40 -20.08 12.72
C TYR A 4 43.11 -20.00 13.54
N ASN A 5 42.76 -18.77 13.93
CA ASN A 5 41.41 -18.41 14.33
C ASN A 5 40.67 -17.95 13.06
N ARG A 6 39.89 -18.84 12.43
CA ARG A 6 39.05 -18.47 11.28
C ARG A 6 37.67 -17.99 11.77
N PHE A 7 37.56 -16.67 11.84
CA PHE A 7 36.39 -15.83 11.59
C PHE A 7 34.99 -16.49 11.52
N PHE A 8 34.24 -16.35 12.62
CA PHE A 8 32.79 -16.57 12.74
C PHE A 8 31.97 -15.25 12.60
N PHE A 9 32.34 -14.36 11.66
CA PHE A 9 31.71 -13.03 11.57
C PHE A 9 30.72 -12.82 10.41
N SER A 10 30.54 -13.80 9.51
CA SER A 10 29.59 -13.65 8.39
C SER A 10 28.14 -13.96 8.76
N GLY A 11 27.88 -14.88 9.69
CA GLY A 11 26.53 -15.34 10.02
C GLY A 11 25.66 -14.28 10.72
N ILE A 12 26.22 -13.55 11.69
CA ILE A 12 25.46 -12.57 12.48
C ILE A 12 25.11 -11.33 11.65
N LEU A 13 26.02 -10.88 10.76
CA LEU A 13 25.78 -9.74 9.89
C LEU A 13 24.70 -10.05 8.83
N PHE A 14 24.71 -11.26 8.27
CA PHE A 14 23.74 -11.70 7.27
C PHE A 14 22.33 -11.89 7.86
N VAL A 15 22.24 -12.45 9.07
CA VAL A 15 20.96 -12.62 9.79
C VAL A 15 20.37 -11.26 10.16
N LYS A 16 21.17 -10.32 10.69
CA LYS A 16 20.69 -8.95 10.96
C LYS A 16 20.25 -8.23 9.69
N TYR A 17 20.96 -8.40 8.57
CA TYR A 17 20.58 -7.81 7.29
C TYR A 17 19.23 -8.38 6.80
N GLN A 18 19.02 -9.69 6.90
CA GLN A 18 17.74 -10.31 6.57
C GLN A 18 16.60 -9.89 7.51
N GLU A 19 16.85 -9.75 8.81
CA GLU A 19 15.85 -9.24 9.77
C GLU A 19 15.49 -7.77 9.51
N TRP A 20 16.48 -6.93 9.14
CA TRP A 20 16.26 -5.53 8.78
C TRP A 20 15.42 -5.40 7.50
N VAL A 21 15.62 -6.33 6.57
CA VAL A 21 14.86 -6.43 5.33
C VAL A 21 13.42 -6.88 5.58
N GLN A 22 13.10 -7.57 6.69
CA GLN A 22 11.78 -8.19 6.94
C GLN A 22 10.74 -7.32 7.68
N ARG A 23 11.10 -6.12 8.15
CA ARG A 23 10.13 -5.26 8.85
C ARG A 23 9.35 -4.39 7.85
N PRO A 24 8.07 -4.07 8.14
CA PRO A 24 7.35 -3.04 7.41
C PRO A 24 8.20 -1.77 7.40
N HIS A 25 8.52 -1.26 6.21
CA HIS A 25 9.45 -0.15 6.06
C HIS A 25 8.69 1.07 5.54
N ILE A 26 8.50 2.06 6.42
CA ILE A 26 7.96 3.36 6.03
C ILE A 26 9.01 4.05 5.16
N ILE A 27 8.67 4.25 3.89
CA ILE A 27 9.54 4.93 2.91
C ILE A 27 9.29 6.44 2.97
N PHE A 28 8.03 6.84 3.20
CA PHE A 28 7.64 8.24 3.31
C PHE A 28 6.43 8.41 4.24
N ASP A 29 6.43 9.44 5.07
CA ASP A 29 5.31 9.82 5.91
C ASP A 29 5.28 11.35 6.08
N ALA A 30 4.15 11.96 5.70
CA ALA A 30 3.88 13.38 5.89
C ALA A 30 3.40 13.74 7.32
N GLY A 31 3.33 12.77 8.24
CA GLY A 31 2.85 12.92 9.62
C GLY A 31 1.32 12.99 9.73
N ARG A 32 0.61 12.59 8.67
CA ARG A 32 -0.86 12.68 8.56
C ARG A 32 -1.56 11.34 8.69
N ILE A 33 -0.84 10.24 8.57
CA ILE A 33 -1.40 8.90 8.67
C ILE A 33 -0.83 8.25 9.92
N ILE A 34 -1.71 7.69 10.74
CA ILE A 34 -1.33 6.94 11.94
C ILE A 34 -1.77 5.49 11.81
N LYS A 35 -0.98 4.58 12.37
CA LYS A 35 -1.36 3.18 12.53
C LYS A 35 -2.07 2.99 13.86
N ILE A 36 -3.15 2.24 13.85
CA ILE A 36 -3.90 1.88 15.05
C ILE A 36 -4.12 0.37 15.11
N ASN A 37 -4.26 -0.16 16.32
CA ASN A 37 -4.59 -1.56 16.53
C ASN A 37 -6.10 -1.78 16.23
N PRO A 38 -6.48 -2.83 15.48
CA PRO A 38 -7.87 -3.26 15.31
C PRO A 38 -8.71 -3.29 16.57
N SER A 39 -8.14 -3.76 17.69
CA SER A 39 -8.85 -3.83 18.97
C SER A 39 -9.22 -2.46 19.54
N ALA A 40 -8.63 -1.36 19.04
CA ALA A 40 -8.97 -0.01 19.45
C ALA A 40 -10.30 0.47 18.85
N ILE A 41 -10.80 -0.17 17.79
CA ILE A 41 -12.11 0.16 17.21
C ILE A 41 -13.17 -0.71 17.89
N LYS A 42 -14.05 -0.06 18.66
CA LYS A 42 -15.10 -0.74 19.44
C LYS A 42 -16.17 -1.39 18.56
N VAL A 43 -16.61 -0.71 17.49
CA VAL A 43 -17.72 -1.18 16.63
C VAL A 43 -17.47 -0.75 15.19
N ILE A 44 -17.42 -1.71 14.27
CA ILE A 44 -17.43 -1.48 12.83
C ILE A 44 -18.88 -1.52 12.34
N LYS A 45 -19.35 -0.45 11.74
CA LYS A 45 -20.72 -0.32 11.24
C LYS A 45 -20.85 -0.66 9.76
N LYS A 46 -19.82 -0.34 8.97
CA LYS A 46 -19.81 -0.53 7.52
C LYS A 46 -18.41 -0.92 7.05
N THR A 47 -18.37 -1.84 6.08
CA THR A 47 -17.15 -2.19 5.35
C THR A 47 -17.35 -1.87 3.88
N SER A 48 -16.34 -1.34 3.22
CA SER A 48 -16.30 -1.12 1.77
C SER A 48 -15.02 -1.71 1.21
N GLU A 49 -15.14 -2.60 0.24
CA GLU A 49 -14.00 -3.33 -0.31
C GLU A 49 -13.24 -2.51 -1.34
N SER A 50 -11.93 -2.73 -1.43
CA SER A 50 -11.12 -2.11 -2.48
C SER A 50 -11.50 -2.63 -3.85
N LYS A 51 -11.41 -1.75 -4.86
CA LYS A 51 -11.58 -2.13 -6.25
C LYS A 51 -10.26 -2.68 -6.78
N PHE A 52 -10.30 -3.88 -7.35
CA PHE A 52 -9.23 -4.38 -8.20
C PHE A 52 -9.20 -3.59 -9.52
N VAL A 53 -8.03 -3.12 -9.93
CA VAL A 53 -7.89 -2.29 -11.14
C VAL A 53 -6.84 -2.79 -12.12
N PHE A 54 -5.94 -3.70 -11.75
CA PHE A 54 -4.91 -4.18 -12.67
C PHE A 54 -4.24 -5.47 -12.20
N THR A 55 -3.83 -6.31 -13.15
CA THR A 55 -2.99 -7.51 -12.95
C THR A 55 -2.07 -7.75 -14.14
N THR A 56 -0.87 -8.27 -13.87
CA THR A 56 0.01 -8.84 -14.92
C THR A 56 -0.16 -10.35 -15.08
N TYR A 57 -1.00 -11.00 -14.27
CA TYR A 57 -1.22 -12.44 -14.34
C TYR A 57 -2.16 -12.75 -15.51
N SER A 58 -1.71 -13.57 -16.45
CA SER A 58 -2.35 -13.82 -17.75
C SER A 58 -3.72 -14.52 -17.67
N ASP A 59 -4.04 -15.12 -16.53
CA ASP A 59 -5.28 -15.82 -16.21
C ASP A 59 -6.38 -14.89 -15.67
N GLU A 60 -6.04 -13.65 -15.32
CA GLU A 60 -6.97 -12.62 -14.87
C GLU A 60 -6.92 -11.46 -15.89
N LYS A 61 -8.08 -10.87 -16.25
CA LYS A 61 -8.18 -9.82 -17.29
C LYS A 61 -7.02 -8.81 -17.22
N SER A 62 -6.24 -8.73 -18.31
CA SER A 62 -4.98 -7.99 -18.40
C SER A 62 -5.12 -6.47 -18.54
N GLU A 63 -6.33 -5.97 -18.84
CA GLU A 63 -6.55 -4.54 -19.04
C GLU A 63 -6.88 -3.84 -17.72
N ALA A 64 -6.17 -2.74 -17.45
CA ALA A 64 -6.41 -1.93 -16.28
C ALA A 64 -7.83 -1.37 -16.29
N GLU A 65 -8.63 -1.69 -15.28
CA GLU A 65 -9.97 -1.12 -15.16
C GLU A 65 -9.90 0.34 -14.71
N PRO A 66 -10.72 1.22 -15.31
CA PRO A 66 -10.85 2.57 -14.80
C PRO A 66 -11.46 2.59 -13.40
N PHE A 67 -11.04 3.57 -12.61
CA PHE A 67 -11.58 3.86 -11.29
C PHE A 67 -12.15 5.27 -11.27
N LEU A 68 -13.28 5.47 -10.60
CA LEU A 68 -13.80 6.82 -10.35
C LEU A 68 -13.19 7.32 -9.05
N TRP A 69 -12.49 8.46 -9.09
CA TRP A 69 -11.93 9.16 -7.93
C TRP A 69 -12.45 10.59 -7.86
N ASN A 70 -13.18 10.93 -6.80
CA ASN A 70 -13.85 12.24 -6.64
C ASN A 70 -14.65 12.67 -7.90
N GLY A 71 -15.39 11.72 -8.49
CA GLY A 71 -16.19 11.93 -9.70
C GLY A 71 -15.40 11.94 -11.02
N LYS A 72 -14.06 11.84 -10.99
CA LYS A 72 -13.20 11.81 -12.18
C LYS A 72 -12.75 10.40 -12.49
N LYS A 73 -12.77 10.01 -13.77
CA LYS A 73 -12.26 8.72 -14.21
C LYS A 73 -10.73 8.77 -14.26
N ILE A 74 -10.09 7.84 -13.56
CA ILE A 74 -8.65 7.62 -13.59
C ILE A 74 -8.34 6.23 -14.17
N ARG A 75 -7.19 6.13 -14.84
CA ARG A 75 -6.63 4.88 -15.36
C ARG A 75 -5.22 4.67 -14.83
N PHE A 76 -4.81 3.41 -14.74
CA PHE A 76 -3.48 3.02 -14.32
C PHE A 76 -2.74 2.42 -15.52
N ASP A 77 -1.71 3.12 -15.97
CA ASP A 77 -0.78 2.61 -16.96
C ASP A 77 0.42 2.00 -16.24
N VAL A 78 0.65 0.71 -16.49
CA VAL A 78 1.65 -0.07 -15.77
C VAL A 78 2.74 -0.53 -16.72
N GLY A 79 3.97 -0.12 -16.41
CA GLY A 79 5.21 -0.59 -17.01
C GLY A 79 6.25 -0.84 -15.94
N ASN A 80 7.44 -0.23 -16.08
CA ASN A 80 8.45 -0.21 -15.01
C ASN A 80 8.09 0.79 -13.87
N SER A 81 7.06 1.61 -14.09
CA SER A 81 6.47 2.55 -13.14
C SER A 81 4.94 2.43 -13.24
N ILE A 82 4.23 3.01 -12.28
CA ILE A 82 2.77 3.18 -12.36
C ILE A 82 2.50 4.64 -12.69
N ALA A 83 1.86 4.91 -13.83
CA ALA A 83 1.32 6.22 -14.15
C ALA A 83 -0.19 6.23 -13.94
N MET A 84 -0.68 7.16 -13.13
CA MET A 84 -2.10 7.41 -12.96
C MET A 84 -2.50 8.54 -13.88
N ARG A 85 -3.42 8.26 -14.81
CA ARG A 85 -3.86 9.22 -15.82
C ARG A 85 -5.31 9.61 -15.63
N GLY A 86 -5.61 10.88 -15.89
CA GLY A 86 -6.98 11.35 -16.00
C GLY A 86 -7.63 10.92 -17.31
N GLU A 87 -8.91 11.23 -17.47
CA GLU A 87 -9.69 10.91 -18.67
C GLU A 87 -9.10 11.52 -19.95
N ASN A 88 -8.45 12.69 -19.84
CA ASN A 88 -7.81 13.38 -20.96
C ASN A 88 -6.40 12.83 -21.27
N GLY A 89 -5.97 11.73 -20.63
CA GLY A 89 -4.64 11.14 -20.80
C GLY A 89 -3.51 11.91 -20.10
N ASN A 90 -3.83 13.03 -19.44
CA ASN A 90 -2.87 13.79 -18.65
C ASN A 90 -2.39 12.97 -17.45
N ASN A 91 -1.09 13.02 -17.20
CA ASN A 91 -0.49 12.35 -16.05
C ASN A 91 -0.85 13.11 -14.77
N ILE A 92 -1.42 12.41 -13.79
CA ILE A 92 -1.75 12.93 -12.47
C ILE A 92 -0.62 12.60 -11.51
N ILE A 93 -0.22 11.32 -11.46
CA ILE A 93 0.83 10.80 -10.56
C ILE A 93 1.70 9.83 -11.34
N THR A 94 3.01 9.90 -11.16
CA THR A 94 3.92 8.81 -11.53
C THR A 94 4.58 8.24 -10.29
N ILE A 95 4.45 6.94 -10.13
CA ILE A 95 5.04 6.17 -9.04
C ILE A 95 6.23 5.44 -9.64
N ASP A 96 7.43 5.92 -9.33
CA ASP A 96 8.65 5.23 -9.70
C ASP A 96 8.83 4.00 -8.80
N LEU A 97 8.58 2.82 -9.37
CA LEU A 97 8.80 1.54 -8.72
C LEU A 97 9.98 0.78 -9.32
N THR A 98 10.83 1.43 -10.13
CA THR A 98 11.95 0.79 -10.83
C THR A 98 12.98 0.16 -9.88
N LYS A 99 13.09 0.68 -8.66
CA LYS A 99 13.95 0.15 -7.59
C LYS A 99 13.36 -1.08 -6.88
N TYR A 100 12.11 -1.43 -7.17
CA TYR A 100 11.40 -2.55 -6.57
C TYR A 100 11.11 -3.65 -7.60
N ASP A 101 10.57 -4.77 -7.13
CA ASP A 101 10.14 -5.86 -8.00
C ASP A 101 9.02 -5.43 -8.97
N TYR A 102 8.84 -6.20 -10.04
CA TYR A 102 7.75 -6.03 -11.00
C TYR A 102 6.38 -5.93 -10.32
N ILE A 103 5.54 -5.04 -10.85
CA ILE A 103 4.17 -4.81 -10.41
C ILE A 103 3.32 -6.03 -10.80
N GLY A 104 2.60 -6.61 -9.84
CA GLY A 104 1.79 -7.81 -10.05
C GLY A 104 0.29 -7.53 -10.05
N ARG A 105 -0.24 -6.83 -9.03
CA ARG A 105 -1.66 -6.42 -8.95
C ARG A 105 -1.79 -5.04 -8.33
N ILE A 106 -2.87 -4.33 -8.67
CA ILE A 106 -3.20 -3.05 -8.04
C ILE A 106 -4.63 -3.09 -7.54
N HIS A 107 -4.81 -2.74 -6.27
CA HIS A 107 -6.09 -2.47 -5.65
C HIS A 107 -6.15 -1.02 -5.21
N VAL A 108 -7.32 -0.40 -5.32
CA VAL A 108 -7.52 1.00 -4.96
C VAL A 108 -8.78 1.19 -4.16
N ILE A 109 -8.76 2.16 -3.25
CA ILE A 109 -9.93 2.57 -2.50
C ILE A 109 -9.84 4.05 -2.12
N GLN A 110 -11.00 4.71 -2.04
CA GLN A 110 -11.06 6.09 -1.56
C GLN A 110 -11.29 6.11 -0.05
N LEU A 111 -10.67 7.06 0.62
CA LEU A 111 -10.81 7.26 2.06
C LEU A 111 -10.93 8.75 2.40
N VAL A 112 -11.69 9.06 3.43
CA VAL A 112 -11.75 10.43 3.99
C VAL A 112 -10.43 10.76 4.69
N ILE A 113 -9.87 11.92 4.36
CA ILE A 113 -8.66 12.48 4.98
C ILE A 113 -9.02 13.85 5.55
N ASP A 114 -8.66 14.12 6.80
CA ASP A 114 -8.83 15.42 7.47
C ASP A 114 -10.27 15.99 7.40
N ASN A 115 -11.30 15.13 7.40
CA ASN A 115 -12.72 15.50 7.22
C ASN A 115 -13.03 16.30 5.94
N SER A 116 -12.17 16.19 4.92
CA SER A 116 -12.37 16.83 3.62
C SER A 116 -13.59 16.25 2.89
N ALA A 117 -14.33 17.12 2.18
CA ALA A 117 -15.41 16.72 1.28
C ALA A 117 -14.91 15.86 0.11
N SER A 118 -13.67 16.09 -0.33
CA SER A 118 -13.00 15.24 -1.32
C SER A 118 -12.19 14.16 -0.62
N LYS A 119 -12.25 12.94 -1.15
CA LYS A 119 -11.55 11.78 -0.58
C LYS A 119 -10.14 11.67 -1.11
N GLY A 120 -9.23 11.19 -0.27
CA GLY A 120 -7.92 10.72 -0.70
C GLY A 120 -8.02 9.39 -1.46
N LEU A 121 -6.87 8.88 -1.88
CA LEU A 121 -6.76 7.60 -2.58
C LEU A 121 -5.71 6.73 -1.91
N ALA A 122 -6.12 5.54 -1.48
CA ALA A 122 -5.20 4.49 -1.07
C ALA A 122 -5.01 3.51 -2.23
N VAL A 123 -3.76 3.23 -2.55
CA VAL A 123 -3.33 2.32 -3.61
C VAL A 123 -2.47 1.24 -2.97
N LEU A 124 -2.91 -0.01 -3.10
CA LEU A 124 -2.13 -1.18 -2.70
C LEU A 124 -1.60 -1.88 -3.93
N VAL A 125 -0.28 -1.79 -4.12
CA VAL A 125 0.44 -2.46 -5.19
C VAL A 125 0.97 -3.77 -4.64
N ARG A 126 0.56 -4.90 -5.21
CA ARG A 126 1.21 -6.18 -4.98
C ARG A 126 2.41 -6.27 -5.90
N LEU A 127 3.60 -6.36 -5.31
CA LEU A 127 4.82 -6.66 -6.05
C LEU A 127 4.85 -8.18 -6.34
N ARG A 128 5.59 -8.61 -7.38
CA ARG A 128 5.58 -9.98 -7.93
C ARG A 128 5.46 -11.08 -6.86
N ALA A 129 4.71 -12.15 -7.16
CA ALA A 129 4.38 -13.23 -6.23
C ALA A 129 5.55 -13.76 -5.38
N THR A 130 6.76 -13.84 -5.96
CA THR A 130 7.98 -14.34 -5.31
C THR A 130 8.52 -13.43 -4.21
N SER A 131 8.32 -12.11 -4.32
CA SER A 131 8.90 -11.17 -3.34
C SER A 131 8.12 -11.10 -2.05
N ARG A 132 6.87 -11.61 -2.03
CA ARG A 132 5.99 -11.53 -0.85
C ARG A 132 5.90 -10.11 -0.30
N ARG A 133 5.91 -9.10 -1.17
CA ARG A 133 5.84 -7.69 -0.78
C ARG A 133 4.66 -6.96 -1.40
N SER A 134 4.19 -5.96 -0.69
CA SER A 134 3.20 -4.99 -1.16
C SER A 134 3.68 -3.58 -0.86
N MET A 135 3.32 -2.62 -1.71
CA MET A 135 3.51 -1.21 -1.47
C MET A 135 2.14 -0.60 -1.16
N LEU A 136 2.00 0.01 0.00
CA LEU A 136 0.88 0.92 0.29
C LEU A 136 1.30 2.33 -0.06
N LEU A 137 0.44 3.03 -0.78
CA LEU A 137 0.56 4.44 -1.10
C LEU A 137 -0.75 5.13 -0.72
N ILE A 138 -0.69 6.25 -0.02
CA ILE A 138 -1.87 7.05 0.33
C ILE A 138 -1.63 8.47 -0.18
N TYR A 139 -2.57 8.94 -0.99
CA TYR A 139 -2.57 10.29 -1.57
C TYR A 139 -3.69 11.13 -0.98
N ASP A 140 -3.44 12.43 -0.89
CA ASP A 140 -4.47 13.42 -0.60
C ASP A 140 -5.38 13.66 -1.83
N PRO A 141 -6.47 14.43 -1.71
CA PRO A 141 -7.36 14.73 -2.83
C PRO A 141 -6.71 15.51 -3.98
N ALA A 142 -5.58 16.18 -3.73
CA ALA A 142 -4.81 16.93 -4.71
C ALA A 142 -3.69 16.07 -5.34
N ALA A 143 -3.73 14.74 -5.15
CA ALA A 143 -2.76 13.79 -5.67
C ALA A 143 -1.34 13.93 -5.09
N LYS A 144 -1.19 14.57 -3.93
CA LYS A 144 0.06 14.60 -3.18
C LYS A 144 0.21 13.33 -2.35
N LEU A 145 1.38 12.70 -2.41
CA LEU A 145 1.71 11.55 -1.57
C LEU A 145 1.76 11.99 -0.10
N LEU A 146 1.00 11.28 0.75
CA LEU A 146 0.98 11.48 2.21
C LEU A 146 1.70 10.36 2.95
N TYR A 147 1.65 9.14 2.43
CA TYR A 147 2.21 7.98 3.11
C TYR A 147 2.63 6.90 2.11
N GLN A 148 3.79 6.30 2.34
CA GLN A 148 4.32 5.19 1.55
C GLN A 148 4.98 4.17 2.46
N GLU A 149 4.58 2.91 2.31
CA GLU A 149 5.13 1.83 3.11
C GLU A 149 5.28 0.53 2.30
N LEU A 150 6.45 -0.09 2.45
CA LEU A 150 6.70 -1.44 1.97
C LEU A 150 6.27 -2.45 3.04
N LEU A 151 5.37 -3.34 2.67
CA LEU A 151 4.68 -4.31 3.52
C LEU A 151 5.10 -5.72 3.14
N TYR A 152 5.32 -6.57 4.14
CA TYR A 152 5.61 -7.99 3.96
C TYR A 152 4.33 -8.82 4.00
N ARG A 153 4.26 -9.84 3.14
CA ARG A 153 3.10 -10.73 2.96
C ARG A 153 3.45 -12.15 3.36
N ASN A 154 2.84 -12.62 4.43
CA ASN A 154 2.98 -14.03 4.82
C ASN A 154 1.86 -14.91 4.23
N LYS A 155 0.77 -14.30 3.73
CA LYS A 155 -0.36 -14.98 3.07
C LYS A 155 -0.53 -14.52 1.62
N ASN A 156 -1.20 -15.35 0.82
CA ASN A 156 -1.46 -15.06 -0.59
C ASN A 156 -2.59 -14.05 -0.83
N GLY A 157 -3.50 -13.90 0.14
CA GLY A 157 -4.57 -12.91 0.12
C GLY A 157 -4.13 -11.61 0.78
N ASN A 158 -4.37 -10.48 0.10
CA ASN A 158 -4.35 -9.17 0.72
C ASN A 158 -5.78 -8.64 0.67
N MET A 159 -6.28 -8.16 1.80
CA MET A 159 -7.56 -7.46 1.83
C MET A 159 -7.30 -6.00 2.21
N MET A 160 -7.66 -5.09 1.31
CA MET A 160 -7.67 -3.66 1.59
C MET A 160 -9.12 -3.18 1.57
N ASN A 161 -9.62 -2.69 2.70
CA ASN A 161 -11.00 -2.22 2.84
C ASN A 161 -11.04 -0.90 3.60
N ILE A 162 -12.14 -0.16 3.49
CA ILE A 162 -12.49 0.88 4.45
C ILE A 162 -13.47 0.30 5.45
N ASN A 163 -13.12 0.41 6.73
CA ASN A 163 -14.04 0.19 7.85
C ASN A 163 -14.50 1.56 8.36
N THR A 164 -15.80 1.71 8.58
CA THR A 164 -16.39 2.90 9.19
C THR A 164 -16.93 2.54 10.57
N ASP A 165 -16.55 3.30 11.60
CA ASP A 165 -17.06 3.09 12.95
C ASP A 165 -18.45 3.69 13.17
N ALA A 166 -18.99 3.54 14.38
CA ALA A 166 -20.29 4.08 14.76
C ALA A 166 -20.36 5.62 14.70
N THR A 167 -19.23 6.33 14.79
CA THR A 167 -19.15 7.80 14.69
C THR A 167 -19.09 8.29 13.24
N GLY A 168 -18.93 7.37 12.29
CA GLY A 168 -18.75 7.71 10.87
C GLY A 168 -17.28 7.91 10.48
N LYS A 169 -16.33 7.68 11.38
CA LYS A 169 -14.90 7.79 11.06
C LYS A 169 -14.46 6.62 10.19
N GLU A 170 -13.76 6.93 9.10
CA GLU A 170 -13.21 5.94 8.17
C GLU A 170 -11.79 5.51 8.59
N TYR A 171 -11.53 4.22 8.45
CA TYR A 171 -10.24 3.59 8.69
C TYR A 171 -9.89 2.69 7.52
N LEU A 172 -8.67 2.82 7.00
CA LEU A 172 -8.15 1.90 6.01
C LEU A 172 -7.66 0.64 6.72
N TYR A 173 -8.33 -0.47 6.48
CA TYR A 173 -7.96 -1.79 6.97
C TYR A 173 -7.14 -2.53 5.94
N LEU A 174 -6.02 -3.10 6.37
CA LEU A 174 -5.12 -3.92 5.57
C LEU A 174 -4.82 -5.23 6.30
N ASP A 175 -5.18 -6.35 5.66
CA ASP A 175 -4.83 -7.69 6.11
C ASP A 175 -3.73 -8.28 5.21
N ILE A 176 -2.53 -8.42 5.78
CA ILE A 176 -1.31 -8.86 5.09
C ILE A 176 -0.55 -9.94 5.89
N GLU A 177 -0.83 -10.05 7.20
CA GLU A 177 -0.34 -11.06 8.15
C GLU A 177 -1.17 -10.99 9.44
N SER A 178 -1.15 -9.81 10.05
CA SER A 178 -2.01 -9.36 11.14
C SER A 178 -2.72 -8.09 10.68
N PRO A 179 -4.02 -7.91 11.00
CA PRO A 179 -4.76 -6.75 10.57
C PRO A 179 -4.15 -5.45 11.10
N ILE A 180 -3.86 -4.51 10.20
CA ILE A 180 -3.39 -3.16 10.52
C ILE A 180 -4.43 -2.16 10.03
N LEU A 181 -4.74 -1.19 10.88
CA LEU A 181 -5.59 -0.07 10.51
C LEU A 181 -4.78 1.21 10.36
N TYR A 182 -5.14 2.00 9.38
CA TYR A 182 -4.58 3.33 9.13
C TYR A 182 -5.70 4.36 9.26
N SER A 183 -5.41 5.47 9.92
CA SER A 183 -6.34 6.57 10.13
C SER A 183 -5.67 7.89 9.83
N SER A 184 -6.45 8.89 9.40
CA SER A 184 -5.95 10.26 9.32
C SER A 184 -5.74 10.84 10.72
N ASN A 185 -4.69 11.63 10.86
CA ASN A 185 -4.35 12.34 12.08
C ASN A 185 -5.26 13.56 12.22
N THR A 186 -6.32 13.42 13.02
CA THR A 186 -7.14 14.56 13.43
C THR A 186 -6.38 15.33 14.50
N LYS A 187 -5.67 16.40 14.12
CA LYS A 187 -5.25 17.42 15.08
C LYS A 187 -6.43 18.20 15.61
#